data_AF-A0A0C1JZ52-F1
#
_entry.id   AF-A0A0C1JZ52-F1
#
_cell.length_a   1.000
_cell.length_b   1.000
_cell.length_c   1.000
_cell.angle_alpha   90.00
_cell.angle_beta   90.00
_cell.angle_gamma   90.00
#
_symmetry.space_group_name_H-M   'P 1'
#
loop_
_entity.id
_entity.type
_entity.pdbx_description
1 polymer ?
#
loop_
_entity_poly.entity_id
_entity_poly.type
_entity_poly.pdbx_seq_one_letter_code
_entity_poly.pdbx_strand_id
1 'polypeptide(L)'
;MQDDLPIHNTLERQLNEMALAAGRKRQSKQTGFIHYFYPEPEDDLSQTIPVAENVWFILALLRSKTGEQIAEAKDSLERLLYFQHPLDGNFPVYMHEYPHCKDKFFGAQLLPAFYYILKEFHAVLGVDLRHRLESTISHLLSFLLKAYTEQASTYSIGLKIAAAAKMLGIELKNKAFETYGEQLLQQLLSMKMQAAWFIPSFIADVCIALQLAYTHIQHSEWLAFWQHLAATWHAPTKSYIGPWLKLYQARDEPQPTLYDLYLGYFGKEFSSRALKEAAYHLQAVQIRPTGEFLPVKSLPFTFAGSWQENRWLTHQEKTFAYSLIDKKALFKGFEENTFHPLSIIWGNEHKVHSFVCQKSNWENLEFNIKDQEIELDFALSAVPELEEREKCRELSFFFDVDPTAEISLEGQLASTFELGETFILNTSHIALSLRIVKEAGEGKFMGHLMRGNRSSQNQLKGINRFQSYDWNVFIRTLRRQATCKLKVRLQIMRCVD
;
A
#
# COMPACT_ATOMS: atom_id res chain seq x y z
N MET A 1 40.92 -13.30 -9.28
CA MET A 1 40.44 -12.43 -8.18
C MET A 1 39.25 -11.67 -8.71
N GLN A 2 38.10 -12.33 -8.66
CA GLN A 2 36.81 -11.72 -8.92
C GLN A 2 36.29 -11.48 -7.50
N ASP A 3 36.65 -10.33 -6.93
CA ASP A 3 36.23 -10.00 -5.59
C ASP A 3 34.74 -9.69 -5.63
N ASP A 4 33.98 -10.53 -4.93
CA ASP A 4 32.59 -10.32 -4.55
C ASP A 4 32.45 -8.94 -3.90
N LEU A 5 32.09 -7.92 -4.68
CA LEU A 5 31.46 -6.73 -4.13
C LEU A 5 30.12 -7.20 -3.55
N PRO A 6 29.90 -7.09 -2.22
CA PRO A 6 28.68 -7.59 -1.62
C PRO A 6 27.49 -6.89 -2.28
N ILE A 7 26.61 -7.68 -2.92
CA ILE A 7 25.37 -7.27 -3.60
C ILE A 7 24.53 -6.32 -2.72
N HIS A 8 24.70 -6.37 -1.40
CA HIS A 8 24.11 -5.46 -0.43
C HIS A 8 24.45 -3.98 -0.66
N ASN A 9 25.69 -3.67 -1.07
CA ASN A 9 26.14 -2.29 -1.24
C ASN A 9 25.56 -1.64 -2.52
N THR A 10 25.06 -2.44 -3.48
CA THR A 10 24.46 -1.91 -4.71
C THR A 10 22.97 -1.57 -4.54
N LEU A 11 22.19 -2.41 -3.86
CA LEU A 11 20.75 -2.17 -3.65
C LEU A 11 20.49 -1.02 -2.69
N GLU A 12 21.26 -0.90 -1.60
CA GLU A 12 21.13 0.25 -0.69
C GLU A 12 21.47 1.56 -1.42
N ARG A 13 22.56 1.55 -2.21
CA ARG A 13 22.93 2.70 -3.05
C ARG A 13 21.82 3.02 -4.04
N GLN A 14 21.24 2.02 -4.69
CA GLN A 14 20.14 2.19 -5.64
C GLN A 14 18.91 2.83 -4.98
N LEU A 15 18.52 2.41 -3.76
CA LEU A 15 17.42 3.05 -3.02
C LEU A 15 17.69 4.54 -2.78
N ASN A 16 18.93 4.90 -2.43
CA ASN A 16 19.31 6.29 -2.24
C ASN A 16 19.33 7.08 -3.56
N GLU A 17 19.84 6.49 -4.64
CA GLU A 17 19.84 7.08 -5.98
C GLU A 17 18.41 7.33 -6.50
N MET A 18 17.48 6.40 -6.26
CA MET A 18 16.06 6.57 -6.58
C MET A 18 15.44 7.75 -5.80
N ALA A 19 15.71 7.85 -4.49
CA ALA A 19 15.24 8.97 -3.68
C ALA A 19 15.80 10.31 -4.16
N LEU A 20 17.10 10.36 -4.51
CA LEU A 20 17.74 11.55 -5.06
C LEU A 20 17.13 11.94 -6.41
N ALA A 21 16.95 11.00 -7.33
CA ALA A 21 16.37 11.25 -8.64
C ALA A 21 14.95 11.81 -8.52
N ALA A 22 14.12 11.19 -7.66
CA ALA A 22 12.75 11.65 -7.41
C ALA A 22 12.70 13.05 -6.78
N GLY A 23 13.63 13.35 -5.86
CA GLY A 23 13.74 14.67 -5.25
C GLY A 23 14.20 15.73 -6.24
N ARG A 24 15.25 15.46 -7.02
CA ARG A 24 15.78 16.39 -8.04
C ARG A 24 14.75 16.71 -9.12
N LYS A 25 13.95 15.74 -9.56
CA LYS A 25 12.87 15.97 -10.55
C LYS A 25 11.82 16.97 -10.04
N ARG A 26 11.52 16.94 -8.74
CA ARG A 26 10.47 17.76 -8.11
C ARG A 26 11.02 19.00 -7.38
N GLN A 27 12.33 19.22 -7.41
CA GLN A 27 12.96 20.34 -6.74
C GLN A 27 12.74 21.64 -7.51
N SER A 28 12.20 22.64 -6.84
CA SER A 28 12.08 23.99 -7.39
C SER A 28 13.45 24.69 -7.37
N LYS A 29 13.87 25.20 -8.53
CA LYS A 29 15.07 26.05 -8.64
C LYS A 29 14.96 27.34 -7.83
N GLN A 30 13.73 27.83 -7.58
CA GLN A 30 13.50 29.08 -6.85
C GLN A 30 13.61 28.89 -5.35
N THR A 31 12.97 27.84 -4.80
CA THR A 31 12.90 27.66 -3.34
C THR A 31 13.96 26.71 -2.80
N GLY A 32 14.52 25.85 -3.64
CA GLY A 32 15.41 24.74 -3.25
C GLY A 32 14.66 23.54 -2.65
N PHE A 33 13.35 23.63 -2.45
CA PHE A 33 12.53 22.55 -1.88
C PHE A 33 11.85 21.71 -2.96
N ILE A 34 11.44 20.50 -2.59
CA ILE A 34 10.52 19.66 -3.35
C ILE A 34 9.13 20.29 -3.35
N HIS A 35 8.51 20.31 -4.52
CA HIS A 35 7.14 20.75 -4.76
C HIS A 35 6.30 19.54 -5.21
N TYR A 36 5.28 19.21 -4.43
CA TYR A 36 4.39 18.06 -4.68
C TYR A 36 3.07 18.21 -3.91
N PHE A 37 1.96 17.84 -4.55
CA PHE A 37 0.60 17.98 -4.03
C PHE A 37 -0.13 16.64 -4.15
N TYR A 38 -0.52 16.09 -3.00
CA TYR A 38 -1.09 14.75 -2.92
C TYR A 38 -2.38 14.56 -3.75
N PRO A 39 -3.26 15.56 -3.91
CA PRO A 39 -4.51 15.41 -4.67
C PRO A 39 -4.41 15.52 -6.20
N GLU A 40 -3.27 15.92 -6.78
CA GLU A 40 -3.12 16.07 -8.23
C GLU A 40 -2.11 15.05 -8.80
N PRO A 41 -2.30 14.62 -10.06
CA PRO A 41 -1.31 13.79 -10.76
C PRO A 41 0.06 14.49 -10.83
N GLU A 42 1.13 13.71 -10.86
CA GLU A 42 2.52 14.22 -10.84
C GLU A 42 2.89 15.14 -12.02
N ASP A 43 2.07 15.17 -13.08
CA ASP A 43 2.38 15.86 -14.33
C ASP A 43 2.20 17.39 -14.26
N ASP A 44 1.55 17.91 -13.20
CA ASP A 44 1.53 19.36 -12.90
C ASP A 44 2.48 19.66 -11.74
N LEU A 45 3.47 20.53 -11.97
CA LEU A 45 4.32 21.08 -10.90
C LEU A 45 3.43 21.84 -9.92
N SER A 46 2.98 21.15 -8.88
CA SER A 46 2.08 21.70 -7.89
C SER A 46 2.81 22.68 -6.97
N GLN A 47 2.20 23.81 -6.63
CA GLN A 47 2.85 24.88 -5.87
C GLN A 47 3.04 24.60 -4.37
N THR A 48 2.74 23.39 -3.90
CA THR A 48 2.80 23.06 -2.47
C THR A 48 4.13 22.42 -2.10
N ILE A 49 4.69 22.80 -0.97
CA ILE A 49 5.96 22.26 -0.43
C ILE A 49 5.62 21.29 0.71
N PRO A 50 5.59 19.96 0.48
CA PRO A 50 5.23 19.02 1.52
C PRO A 50 6.42 18.72 2.43
N VAL A 51 6.18 18.71 3.74
CA VAL A 51 7.26 18.69 4.73
C VAL A 51 7.97 17.33 4.77
N ALA A 52 7.24 16.21 4.69
CA ALA A 52 7.81 14.87 4.83
C ALA A 52 8.78 14.53 3.70
N GLU A 53 8.39 14.80 2.46
CA GLU A 53 9.18 14.60 1.25
C GLU A 53 10.48 15.39 1.30
N ASN A 54 10.43 16.63 1.79
CA ASN A 54 11.63 17.45 1.95
C ASN A 54 12.55 16.89 3.06
N VAL A 55 12.00 16.37 4.16
CA VAL A 55 12.81 15.69 5.19
C VAL A 55 13.46 14.40 4.65
N TRP A 56 12.73 13.60 3.87
CA TRP A 56 13.29 12.41 3.24
C TRP A 56 14.38 12.77 2.22
N PHE A 57 14.17 13.82 1.43
CA PHE A 57 15.19 14.30 0.49
C PHE A 57 16.45 14.82 1.18
N ILE A 58 16.31 15.55 2.30
CA ILE A 58 17.44 15.95 3.15
C ILE A 58 18.24 14.73 3.60
N LEU A 59 17.58 13.66 4.05
CA LEU A 59 18.26 12.42 4.43
C LEU A 59 18.97 11.77 3.23
N ALA A 60 18.37 11.81 2.03
CA ALA A 60 18.99 11.25 0.82
C ALA A 60 20.23 12.03 0.38
N LEU A 61 20.19 13.37 0.50
CA LEU A 61 21.33 14.26 0.28
C LEU A 61 22.46 13.96 1.28
N LEU A 62 22.15 13.78 2.57
CA LEU A 62 23.17 13.42 3.57
C LEU A 62 23.82 12.07 3.27
N ARG A 63 23.04 11.08 2.84
CA ARG A 63 23.52 9.73 2.49
C ARG A 63 24.40 9.68 1.25
N SER A 64 24.31 10.67 0.36
CA SER A 64 25.23 10.79 -0.78
C SER A 64 26.68 11.03 -0.36
N LYS A 65 26.89 11.61 0.84
CA LYS A 65 28.20 11.93 1.44
C LYS A 65 29.09 12.85 0.59
N THR A 66 28.53 13.62 -0.34
CA THR A 66 29.28 14.65 -1.07
C THR A 66 29.21 16.00 -0.33
N GLY A 67 30.29 16.79 -0.40
CA GLY A 67 30.36 18.08 0.33
C GLY A 67 29.24 19.05 -0.07
N GLU A 68 28.94 19.14 -1.37
CA GLU A 68 27.87 19.99 -1.91
C GLU A 68 26.48 19.56 -1.41
N GLN A 69 26.18 18.26 -1.47
CA GLN A 69 24.87 17.75 -1.04
C GLN A 69 24.71 17.81 0.49
N ILE A 70 25.79 17.65 1.26
CA ILE A 70 25.77 17.88 2.72
C ILE A 70 25.48 19.35 3.03
N ALA A 71 26.11 20.29 2.33
CA ALA A 71 25.85 21.72 2.53
C ALA A 71 24.40 22.09 2.20
N GLU A 72 23.87 21.58 1.07
CA GLU A 72 22.48 21.75 0.68
C GLU A 72 21.49 21.15 1.70
N ALA A 73 21.79 19.94 2.19
CA ALA A 73 20.96 19.28 3.19
C ALA A 73 20.90 20.08 4.50
N LYS A 74 22.01 20.69 4.91
CA LYS A 74 22.07 21.53 6.12
C LYS A 74 21.24 22.80 5.98
N ASP A 75 21.39 23.54 4.87
CA ASP A 75 20.58 24.73 4.59
C ASP A 75 19.09 24.40 4.58
N SER A 76 18.72 23.32 3.86
CA SER A 76 17.34 22.88 3.73
C SER A 76 16.75 22.44 5.06
N LEU A 77 17.49 21.66 5.86
CA LEU A 77 17.08 21.24 7.19
C LEU A 77 16.89 22.44 8.11
N GLU A 78 17.87 23.35 8.15
CA GLU A 78 17.79 24.52 9.00
C GLU A 78 16.52 25.34 8.72
N ARG A 79 16.26 25.63 7.44
CA ARG A 79 15.08 26.38 6.99
C ARG A 79 13.78 25.63 7.28
N LEU A 80 13.75 24.31 7.10
CA LEU A 80 12.56 23.49 7.35
C LEU A 80 12.17 23.46 8.83
N LEU A 81 13.14 23.40 9.74
CA LEU A 81 12.87 23.34 11.19
C LEU A 81 12.16 24.59 11.73
N TYR A 82 12.25 25.74 11.06
CA TYR A 82 11.50 26.95 11.44
C TYR A 82 9.97 26.82 11.23
N PHE A 83 9.51 25.83 10.47
CA PHE A 83 8.08 25.56 10.27
C PHE A 83 7.47 24.64 11.33
N GLN A 84 8.20 24.36 12.43
CA GLN A 84 7.63 23.72 13.60
C GLN A 84 6.68 24.68 14.32
N HIS A 85 5.49 24.22 14.70
CA HIS A 85 4.56 25.02 15.48
C HIS A 85 5.19 25.41 16.83
N PRO A 86 5.25 26.70 17.20
CA PRO A 86 6.03 27.16 18.35
C PRO A 86 5.47 26.71 19.71
N LEU A 87 4.17 26.42 19.79
CA LEU A 87 3.52 25.99 21.04
C LEU A 87 3.37 24.47 21.11
N ASP A 88 2.92 23.87 20.01
CA ASP A 88 2.55 22.45 19.97
C ASP A 88 3.67 21.57 19.44
N GLY A 89 4.73 22.09 18.82
CA GLY A 89 5.82 21.26 18.31
C GLY A 89 5.49 20.37 17.10
N ASN A 90 4.26 20.39 16.57
CA ASN A 90 3.88 19.65 15.35
C ASN A 90 4.31 20.38 14.07
N PHE A 91 4.25 19.69 12.93
CA PHE A 91 4.49 20.24 11.59
C PHE A 91 3.21 20.22 10.73
N PRO A 92 3.02 21.21 9.84
CA PRO A 92 1.97 21.14 8.84
C PRO A 92 2.29 20.09 7.78
N VAL A 93 1.27 19.64 7.05
CA VAL A 93 1.47 18.73 5.90
C VAL A 93 2.26 19.45 4.81
N TYR A 94 1.86 20.69 4.51
CA TYR A 94 2.56 21.57 3.58
C TYR A 94 3.05 22.85 4.29
N MET A 95 4.23 23.34 3.92
CA MET A 95 4.83 24.53 4.56
C MET A 95 3.93 25.78 4.51
N HIS A 96 3.14 25.95 3.44
CA HIS A 96 2.23 27.10 3.28
C HIS A 96 1.03 27.08 4.24
N GLU A 97 0.76 25.96 4.91
CA GLU A 97 -0.27 25.90 5.93
C GLU A 97 0.20 26.47 7.28
N TYR A 98 1.50 26.66 7.47
CA TYR A 98 2.07 27.19 8.71
C TYR A 98 1.41 28.54 9.09
N PRO A 99 1.03 28.74 10.37
CA PRO A 99 1.31 27.87 11.52
C PRO A 99 0.27 26.74 11.75
N HIS A 100 -0.70 26.54 10.86
CA HIS A 100 -1.78 25.57 11.07
C HIS A 100 -1.36 24.12 10.76
N CYS A 101 -1.44 23.26 11.78
CA CYS A 101 -1.19 21.82 11.66
C CYS A 101 -2.52 21.05 11.71
N LYS A 102 -3.21 20.92 10.57
CA LYS A 102 -4.54 20.28 10.49
C LYS A 102 -4.52 18.79 10.83
N ASP A 103 -3.46 18.09 10.43
CA ASP A 103 -3.26 16.69 10.78
C ASP A 103 -2.40 16.58 12.04
N LYS A 104 -3.05 16.20 13.14
CA LYS A 104 -2.43 16.00 14.45
C LYS A 104 -1.38 14.88 14.49
N PHE A 105 -1.36 13.98 13.52
CA PHE A 105 -0.45 12.83 13.51
C PHE A 105 0.53 12.83 12.33
N PHE A 106 0.43 13.79 11.42
CA PHE A 106 1.34 13.91 10.28
C PHE A 106 2.81 13.95 10.70
N GLY A 107 3.14 14.64 11.79
CA GLY A 107 4.51 14.73 12.29
C GLY A 107 5.17 13.37 12.61
N ALA A 108 4.40 12.30 12.83
CA ALA A 108 4.94 10.96 13.01
C ALA A 108 5.70 10.44 11.77
N GLN A 109 5.40 10.97 10.58
CA GLN A 109 6.09 10.64 9.32
C GLN A 109 7.53 11.17 9.27
N LEU A 110 7.85 12.20 10.07
CA LEU A 110 9.15 12.87 10.06
C LEU A 110 10.16 12.15 10.97
N LEU A 111 9.68 11.50 12.02
CA LEU A 111 10.49 10.93 13.09
C LEU A 111 11.53 9.88 12.63
N PRO A 112 11.21 8.92 11.73
CA PRO A 112 12.21 7.97 11.25
C PRO A 112 13.41 8.66 10.59
N ALA A 113 13.15 9.64 9.73
CA ALA A 113 14.20 10.37 9.04
C ALA A 113 14.98 11.28 9.99
N PHE A 114 14.31 11.99 10.89
CA PHE A 114 14.97 12.75 11.95
C PHE A 114 15.87 11.89 12.83
N TYR A 115 15.43 10.68 13.18
CA TYR A 115 16.26 9.71 13.90
C TYR A 115 17.53 9.38 13.13
N TYR A 116 17.44 9.03 11.84
CA TYR A 116 18.63 8.69 11.06
C TYR A 116 19.55 9.92 10.84
N ILE A 117 18.98 11.11 10.61
CA ILE A 117 19.76 12.35 10.51
C ILE A 117 20.56 12.59 11.80
N LEU A 118 19.91 12.50 12.96
CA LEU A 118 20.58 12.69 14.24
C LEU A 118 21.60 11.57 14.48
N LYS A 119 21.23 10.31 14.31
CA LYS A 119 22.07 9.16 14.65
C LYS A 119 23.32 9.08 13.79
N GLU A 120 23.16 9.23 12.48
CA GLU A 120 24.22 8.93 11.50
C GLU A 120 24.98 10.18 11.06
N PHE A 121 24.35 11.36 11.14
CA PHE A 121 24.90 12.59 10.55
C PHE A 121 25.14 13.72 11.56
N HIS A 122 24.95 13.51 12.87
CA HIS A 122 25.20 14.55 13.89
C HIS A 122 26.57 15.22 13.78
N ALA A 123 27.61 14.48 13.37
CA ALA A 123 28.97 15.01 13.25
C ALA A 123 29.12 16.08 12.15
N VAL A 124 28.31 16.03 11.09
CA VAL A 124 28.40 16.96 9.95
C VAL A 124 27.41 18.13 10.04
N LEU A 125 26.37 18.02 10.87
CA LEU A 125 25.37 19.09 11.06
C LEU A 125 25.99 20.35 11.66
N GLY A 126 26.99 20.21 12.52
CA GLY A 126 27.48 21.29 13.37
C GLY A 126 26.62 21.45 14.62
N VAL A 127 27.16 22.15 15.62
CA VAL A 127 26.60 22.19 16.98
C VAL A 127 25.20 22.81 17.00
N ASP A 128 24.99 23.96 16.36
CA ASP A 128 23.72 24.69 16.46
C ASP A 128 22.57 23.96 15.78
N LEU A 129 22.76 23.50 14.55
CA LEU A 129 21.74 22.77 13.79
C LEU A 129 21.39 21.44 14.48
N ARG A 130 22.39 20.76 15.05
CA ARG A 130 22.17 19.55 15.86
C ARG A 130 21.27 19.85 17.07
N HIS A 131 21.60 20.87 17.87
CA HIS A 131 20.79 21.21 19.05
C HIS A 131 19.35 21.61 18.66
N ARG A 132 19.19 22.34 17.54
CA ARG A 132 17.86 22.67 17.02
C ARG A 132 17.09 21.41 16.64
N LEU A 133 17.72 20.45 15.95
CA LEU A 133 17.08 19.18 15.59
C LEU A 133 16.68 18.37 16.84
N GLU A 134 17.56 18.25 17.84
CA GLU A 134 17.28 17.58 19.11
C GLU A 134 16.08 18.23 19.84
N SER A 135 16.03 19.56 19.88
CA SER A 135 14.91 20.32 20.45
C SER A 135 13.61 20.10 19.66
N THR A 136 13.67 20.18 18.33
CA THR A 136 12.53 19.92 17.46
C THR A 136 11.96 18.52 17.67
N ILE A 137 12.81 17.51 17.69
CA ILE A 137 12.41 16.12 17.96
C ILE A 137 11.72 16.01 19.32
N SER A 138 12.28 16.63 20.35
CA SER A 138 11.75 16.56 21.72
C SER A 138 10.35 17.18 21.83
N HIS A 139 10.13 18.35 21.22
CA HIS A 139 8.81 18.97 21.18
C HIS A 139 7.81 18.16 20.36
N LEU A 140 8.22 17.67 19.19
CA LEU A 140 7.37 16.87 18.32
C LEU A 140 6.92 15.56 18.99
N LEU A 141 7.85 14.83 19.62
CA LEU A 141 7.52 13.62 20.38
C LEU A 141 6.58 13.93 21.54
N SER A 142 6.87 14.97 22.33
CA SER A 142 6.01 15.36 23.46
C SER A 142 4.56 15.58 23.01
N PHE A 143 4.39 16.27 21.88
CA PHE A 143 3.08 16.48 21.28
C PHE A 143 2.41 15.21 20.79
N LEU A 144 3.11 14.39 20.00
CA LEU A 144 2.54 13.17 19.44
C LEU A 144 2.14 12.17 20.52
N LEU A 145 2.94 12.03 21.58
CA LEU A 145 2.64 11.18 22.73
C LEU A 145 1.40 11.67 23.48
N LYS A 146 1.27 12.99 23.70
CA LYS A 146 0.08 13.59 24.29
C LYS A 146 -1.16 13.36 23.40
N ALA A 147 -1.08 13.72 22.12
CA ALA A 147 -2.18 13.58 21.17
C ALA A 147 -2.64 12.12 21.01
N TYR A 148 -1.71 11.16 21.03
CA TYR A 148 -2.03 9.74 20.95
C TYR A 148 -2.68 9.22 22.23
N THR A 149 -2.25 9.69 23.40
CA THR A 149 -2.87 9.36 24.70
C THR A 149 -4.30 9.90 24.79
N GLU A 150 -4.53 11.13 24.30
CA GLU A 150 -5.86 11.74 24.27
C GLU A 150 -6.80 11.04 23.27
N GLN A 151 -6.30 10.69 22.09
CA GLN A 151 -7.07 9.99 21.07
C GLN A 151 -6.17 9.21 20.13
N ALA A 152 -6.11 7.88 20.33
CA ALA A 152 -5.32 6.97 19.52
C ALA A 152 -5.57 7.12 18.01
N SER A 153 -4.50 6.96 17.23
CA SER A 153 -4.52 6.98 15.75
C SER A 153 -4.66 5.56 15.17
N THR A 154 -4.42 5.44 13.88
CA THR A 154 -4.27 4.14 13.21
C THR A 154 -3.08 3.35 13.78
N TYR A 155 -3.16 2.02 13.65
CA TYR A 155 -2.14 1.10 14.14
C TYR A 155 -0.72 1.39 13.63
N SER A 156 -0.58 1.70 12.33
CA SER A 156 0.71 2.02 11.72
C SER A 156 1.32 3.31 12.27
N ILE A 157 0.50 4.34 12.50
CA ILE A 157 0.94 5.58 13.15
C ILE A 157 1.34 5.33 14.61
N GLY A 158 0.56 4.54 15.34
CA GLY A 158 0.90 4.14 16.71
C GLY A 158 2.27 3.48 16.78
N LEU A 159 2.58 2.55 15.87
CA LEU A 159 3.89 1.90 15.81
C LEU A 159 5.02 2.86 15.45
N LYS A 160 4.81 3.79 14.50
CA LYS A 160 5.79 4.83 14.19
C LYS A 160 6.12 5.68 15.40
N ILE A 161 5.10 6.16 16.13
CA ILE A 161 5.28 6.95 17.35
C ILE A 161 6.01 6.12 18.41
N ALA A 162 5.60 4.87 18.64
CA ALA A 162 6.17 4.01 19.67
C ALA A 162 7.65 3.69 19.41
N ALA A 163 7.98 3.25 18.19
CA ALA A 163 9.34 2.94 17.79
C ALA A 163 10.24 4.17 17.83
N ALA A 164 9.76 5.31 17.32
CA ALA A 164 10.50 6.56 17.38
C ALA A 164 10.72 7.04 18.82
N ALA A 165 9.70 7.01 19.68
CA ALA A 165 9.82 7.39 21.09
C ALA A 165 10.83 6.51 21.84
N LYS A 166 10.82 5.19 21.60
CA LYS A 166 11.82 4.27 22.14
C LYS A 166 13.24 4.68 21.74
N MET A 167 13.48 4.78 20.44
CA MET A 167 14.83 4.95 19.90
C MET A 167 15.39 6.36 20.11
N LEU A 168 14.55 7.39 19.95
CA LEU A 168 14.93 8.77 20.22
C LEU A 168 15.01 9.05 21.73
N GLY A 169 14.24 8.34 22.55
CA GLY A 169 14.41 8.36 24.00
C GLY A 169 15.81 7.90 24.42
N ILE A 170 16.32 6.82 23.80
CA ILE A 170 17.70 6.38 24.01
C ILE A 170 18.70 7.42 23.52
N GLU A 171 18.55 7.91 22.28
CA GLU A 171 19.50 8.85 21.67
C GLU A 171 19.57 10.19 22.41
N LEU A 172 18.42 10.71 22.86
CA LEU A 172 18.30 11.96 23.62
C LEU A 172 18.49 11.77 25.14
N LYS A 173 18.74 10.53 25.60
CA LYS A 173 18.82 10.17 27.03
C LYS A 173 17.56 10.54 27.83
N ASN A 174 16.39 10.52 27.19
CA ASN A 174 15.09 10.75 27.80
C ASN A 174 14.40 9.42 28.13
N LYS A 175 14.52 8.98 29.39
CA LYS A 175 13.94 7.71 29.86
C LYS A 175 12.42 7.66 29.82
N ALA A 176 11.73 8.79 29.95
CA ALA A 176 10.27 8.82 29.85
C ALA A 176 9.80 8.44 28.44
N PHE A 177 10.45 8.96 27.40
CA PHE A 177 10.15 8.60 26.02
C PHE A 177 10.49 7.13 25.74
N GLU A 178 11.65 6.67 26.20
CA GLU A 178 12.08 5.28 26.02
C GLU A 178 11.07 4.30 26.63
N THR A 179 10.68 4.52 27.89
CA THR A 179 9.72 3.66 28.60
C THR A 179 8.34 3.70 27.97
N TYR A 180 7.83 4.89 27.62
CA TYR A 180 6.51 4.98 26.96
C TYR A 180 6.53 4.27 25.61
N GLY A 181 7.57 4.49 24.80
CA GLY A 181 7.71 3.86 23.49
C GLY A 181 7.72 2.34 23.57
N GLU A 182 8.47 1.77 24.52
CA GLU A 182 8.48 0.33 24.78
C GLU A 182 7.09 -0.20 25.20
N GLN A 183 6.44 0.47 26.16
CA GLN A 183 5.10 0.08 26.62
C GLN A 183 4.07 0.09 25.49
N LEU A 184 4.10 1.13 24.65
CA LEU A 184 3.19 1.24 23.51
C LEU A 184 3.49 0.19 22.43
N LEU A 185 4.77 -0.14 22.17
CA LEU A 185 5.14 -1.25 21.27
C LEU A 185 4.56 -2.58 21.77
N GLN A 186 4.70 -2.90 23.05
CA GLN A 186 4.16 -4.13 23.65
C GLN A 186 2.62 -4.15 23.62
N GLN A 187 1.98 -3.01 23.87
CA GLN A 187 0.52 -2.87 23.75
C GLN A 187 0.08 -3.15 22.31
N LEU A 188 0.72 -2.55 21.31
CA LEU A 188 0.39 -2.73 19.89
C LEU A 188 0.70 -4.15 19.40
N LEU A 189 1.74 -4.79 19.91
CA LEU A 189 2.03 -6.20 19.65
C LEU A 189 0.91 -7.10 20.18
N SER A 190 0.38 -6.80 21.37
CA SER A 190 -0.70 -7.59 22.00
C SER A 190 -2.01 -7.56 21.21
N MET A 191 -2.21 -6.54 20.37
CA MET A 191 -3.35 -6.44 19.45
C MET A 191 -3.27 -7.47 18.30
N LYS A 192 -2.13 -8.12 18.09
CA LYS A 192 -1.90 -9.10 17.01
C LYS A 192 -2.19 -8.50 15.63
N MET A 193 -2.71 -9.30 14.70
CA MET A 193 -3.01 -8.91 13.33
C MET A 193 -4.09 -7.82 13.28
N GLN A 194 -3.79 -6.74 12.57
CA GLN A 194 -4.67 -5.57 12.42
C GLN A 194 -4.94 -5.28 10.95
N ALA A 195 -5.94 -4.43 10.67
CA ALA A 195 -6.26 -4.00 9.30
C ALA A 195 -5.04 -3.49 8.51
N ALA A 196 -4.10 -2.85 9.20
CA ALA A 196 -2.85 -2.36 8.63
C ALA A 196 -2.01 -3.44 7.94
N TRP A 197 -2.17 -4.72 8.30
CA TRP A 197 -1.47 -5.85 7.69
C TRP A 197 -2.04 -6.23 6.31
N PHE A 198 -3.13 -5.59 5.88
CA PHE A 198 -3.82 -5.82 4.61
C PHE A 198 -3.79 -4.61 3.67
N ILE A 199 -2.95 -3.61 3.98
CA ILE A 199 -2.86 -2.34 3.24
C ILE A 199 -1.38 -2.06 2.97
N PRO A 200 -0.87 -2.24 1.74
CA PRO A 200 0.57 -2.18 1.45
C PRO A 200 1.27 -0.91 1.95
N SER A 201 0.63 0.27 1.84
CA SER A 201 1.19 1.51 2.37
C SER A 201 1.35 1.48 3.90
N PHE A 202 0.40 0.87 4.62
CA PHE A 202 0.49 0.73 6.08
C PHE A 202 1.44 -0.40 6.49
N ILE A 203 1.53 -1.47 5.71
CA ILE A 203 2.54 -2.52 5.91
C ILE A 203 3.93 -1.90 5.82
N ALA A 204 4.19 -1.08 4.79
CA ALA A 204 5.45 -0.38 4.65
C ALA A 204 5.74 0.52 5.86
N ASP A 205 4.74 1.28 6.33
CA ASP A 205 4.86 2.09 7.54
C ASP A 205 5.21 1.27 8.79
N VAL A 206 4.61 0.11 8.95
CA VAL A 206 4.90 -0.84 10.04
C VAL A 206 6.33 -1.35 9.90
N CYS A 207 6.77 -1.73 8.70
CA CYS A 207 8.15 -2.14 8.43
C CYS A 207 9.15 -1.04 8.81
N ILE A 208 8.91 0.20 8.39
CA ILE A 208 9.78 1.35 8.70
C ILE A 208 9.83 1.63 10.21
N ALA A 209 8.71 1.48 10.92
CA ALA A 209 8.68 1.62 12.37
C ALA A 209 9.48 0.51 13.07
N LEU A 210 9.24 -0.76 12.69
CA LEU A 210 9.88 -1.90 13.36
C LEU A 210 11.38 -1.97 13.09
N GLN A 211 11.86 -1.64 11.90
CA GLN A 211 13.31 -1.58 11.64
C GLN A 211 14.03 -0.50 12.45
N LEU A 212 13.32 0.53 12.96
CA LEU A 212 13.92 1.50 13.88
C LEU A 212 14.19 0.84 15.23
N ALA A 213 13.19 0.13 15.75
CA ALA A 213 13.22 -0.44 17.09
C ALA A 213 13.97 -1.78 17.19
N TYR A 214 14.10 -2.51 16.08
CA TYR A 214 14.66 -3.84 16.03
C TYR A 214 15.67 -3.97 14.90
N THR A 215 16.88 -4.44 15.22
CA THR A 215 17.91 -4.74 14.22
C THR A 215 17.46 -5.86 13.28
N HIS A 216 16.77 -6.87 13.79
CA HIS A 216 16.22 -7.97 13.00
C HIS A 216 14.77 -8.24 13.41
N ILE A 217 13.81 -7.90 12.56
CA ILE A 217 12.39 -8.15 12.81
C ILE A 217 12.12 -9.66 12.92
N GLN A 218 12.79 -10.48 12.11
CA GLN A 218 12.60 -11.93 12.07
C GLN A 218 13.01 -12.65 13.37
N HIS A 219 13.83 -12.01 14.21
CA HIS A 219 14.29 -12.57 15.50
C HIS A 219 13.71 -11.83 16.70
N SER A 220 12.67 -11.00 16.48
CA SER A 220 11.99 -10.23 17.52
C SER A 220 10.62 -10.84 17.86
N GLU A 221 9.89 -10.24 18.81
CA GLU A 221 8.51 -10.64 19.11
C GLU A 221 7.55 -10.42 17.92
N TRP A 222 8.00 -9.68 16.90
CA TRP A 222 7.27 -9.41 15.66
C TRP A 222 7.45 -10.49 14.57
N LEU A 223 7.95 -11.68 14.92
CA LEU A 223 8.11 -12.81 13.99
C LEU A 223 6.82 -13.12 13.20
N ALA A 224 5.65 -13.04 13.84
CA ALA A 224 4.36 -13.26 13.17
C ALA A 224 4.11 -12.25 12.03
N PHE A 225 4.51 -10.99 12.22
CA PHE A 225 4.44 -9.98 11.17
C PHE A 225 5.43 -10.28 10.05
N TRP A 226 6.66 -10.67 10.38
CA TRP A 226 7.67 -11.05 9.37
C TRP A 226 7.21 -12.24 8.52
N GLN A 227 6.60 -13.26 9.14
CA GLN A 227 6.01 -14.40 8.44
C GLN A 227 4.86 -13.98 7.51
N HIS A 228 4.05 -13.02 7.94
CA HIS A 228 2.99 -12.43 7.11
C HIS A 228 3.54 -11.70 5.89
N LEU A 229 4.62 -10.92 6.02
CA LEU A 229 5.31 -10.29 4.88
C LEU A 229 5.75 -11.33 3.85
N ALA A 230 6.43 -12.39 4.31
CA ALA A 230 6.90 -13.45 3.42
C ALA A 230 5.76 -14.23 2.76
N ALA A 231 4.62 -14.35 3.43
CA ALA A 231 3.45 -15.06 2.89
C ALA A 231 2.60 -14.21 1.92
N THR A 232 2.73 -12.88 1.98
CA THR A 232 1.97 -11.94 1.15
C THR A 232 2.82 -11.25 0.07
N TRP A 233 4.06 -11.70 -0.10
CA TRP A 233 4.94 -11.36 -1.22
C TRP A 233 4.94 -12.46 -2.27
N HIS A 234 4.62 -12.10 -3.50
CA HIS A 234 4.70 -13.02 -4.62
C HIS A 234 5.98 -12.78 -5.40
N ALA A 235 6.95 -13.69 -5.24
CA ALA A 235 8.28 -13.53 -5.84
C ALA A 235 8.26 -13.41 -7.38
N PRO A 236 7.45 -14.17 -8.15
CA PRO A 236 7.42 -14.04 -9.61
C PRO A 236 7.00 -12.65 -10.12
N THR A 237 5.98 -12.03 -9.51
CA THR A 237 5.51 -10.69 -9.91
C THR A 237 6.15 -9.56 -9.12
N LYS A 238 6.90 -9.90 -8.06
CA LYS A 238 7.49 -8.97 -7.08
C LYS A 238 6.47 -7.94 -6.60
N SER A 239 5.35 -8.43 -6.07
CA SER A 239 4.24 -7.59 -5.64
C SER A 239 3.47 -8.16 -4.44
N TYR A 240 2.67 -7.30 -3.81
CA TYR A 240 1.73 -7.70 -2.77
C TYR A 240 0.60 -8.58 -3.30
N ILE A 241 0.25 -9.62 -2.54
CA ILE A 241 -0.84 -10.56 -2.85
C ILE A 241 -1.71 -10.93 -1.65
N GLY A 242 -1.59 -10.21 -0.53
CA GLY A 242 -2.53 -10.40 0.58
C GLY A 242 -3.92 -9.86 0.23
N PRO A 243 -4.92 -10.07 1.10
CA PRO A 243 -6.24 -9.43 0.96
C PRO A 243 -6.12 -7.90 0.81
N TRP A 244 -6.83 -7.30 -0.16
CA TRP A 244 -6.75 -5.85 -0.40
C TRP A 244 -7.86 -5.11 0.34
N LEU A 245 -7.56 -4.56 1.51
CA LEU A 245 -8.48 -3.59 2.16
C LEU A 245 -8.40 -2.22 1.50
N LYS A 246 -7.22 -1.89 0.94
CA LYS A 246 -6.96 -0.67 0.18
C LYS A 246 -5.74 -0.84 -0.70
N LEU A 247 -5.94 -1.02 -2.01
CA LEU A 247 -4.88 -0.96 -3.02
C LEU A 247 -5.31 -0.05 -4.18
N TYR A 248 -4.42 0.84 -4.58
CA TYR A 248 -4.64 1.70 -5.74
C TYR A 248 -4.14 1.02 -7.01
N GLN A 249 -4.87 1.21 -8.10
CA GLN A 249 -4.43 0.83 -9.44
C GLN A 249 -3.92 2.11 -10.12
N ALA A 250 -2.68 2.10 -10.55
CA ALA A 250 -2.09 3.19 -11.32
C ALA A 250 -2.23 2.86 -12.81
N ARG A 251 -3.19 3.51 -13.47
CA ARG A 251 -3.52 3.23 -14.87
C ARG A 251 -3.83 1.74 -15.07
N ASP A 252 -3.00 1.01 -15.80
CA ASP A 252 -3.16 -0.37 -16.21
C ASP A 252 -2.42 -1.38 -15.32
N GLU A 253 -1.87 -0.97 -14.18
CA GLU A 253 -1.17 -1.88 -13.24
C GLU A 253 -1.49 -1.57 -11.77
N PRO A 254 -1.37 -2.55 -10.85
CA PRO A 254 -1.37 -2.25 -9.41
C PRO A 254 -0.28 -1.21 -9.09
N GLN A 255 -0.58 -0.20 -8.27
CA GLN A 255 0.38 0.86 -7.99
C GLN A 255 1.53 0.32 -7.13
N PRO A 256 2.80 0.45 -7.56
CA PRO A 256 3.95 0.18 -6.70
C PRO A 256 3.99 1.15 -5.51
N THR A 257 4.43 0.65 -4.36
CA THR A 257 4.50 1.40 -3.10
C THR A 257 5.84 1.18 -2.42
N LEU A 258 6.05 1.83 -1.26
CA LEU A 258 7.21 1.56 -0.41
C LEU A 258 7.29 0.09 0.02
N TYR A 259 6.17 -0.64 0.09
CA TYR A 259 6.18 -2.08 0.38
C TYR A 259 6.97 -2.86 -0.66
N ASP A 260 6.78 -2.55 -1.95
CA ASP A 260 7.46 -3.23 -3.05
C ASP A 260 8.97 -2.94 -3.06
N LEU A 261 9.38 -1.74 -2.65
CA LEU A 261 10.81 -1.44 -2.43
C LEU A 261 11.36 -2.16 -1.20
N TYR A 262 10.62 -2.18 -0.09
CA TYR A 262 11.06 -2.84 1.13
C TYR A 262 11.26 -4.34 0.89
N LEU A 263 10.26 -5.03 0.32
CA LEU A 263 10.39 -6.47 0.05
C LEU A 263 11.23 -6.79 -1.17
N GLY A 264 11.33 -5.90 -2.17
CA GLY A 264 12.32 -6.04 -3.23
C GLY A 264 13.75 -6.01 -2.68
N TYR A 265 14.04 -5.10 -1.74
CA TYR A 265 15.35 -5.04 -1.08
C TYR A 265 15.66 -6.33 -0.30
N PHE A 266 14.74 -6.78 0.57
CA PHE A 266 14.93 -8.00 1.37
C PHE A 266 14.81 -9.29 0.54
N GLY A 267 14.16 -9.24 -0.62
CA GLY A 267 14.12 -10.27 -1.65
C GLY A 267 15.30 -10.22 -2.64
N LYS A 268 16.24 -9.29 -2.44
CA LYS A 268 17.46 -9.04 -3.25
C LYS A 268 17.24 -8.56 -4.68
N GLU A 269 16.02 -8.19 -5.05
CA GLU A 269 15.74 -7.76 -6.41
C GLU A 269 14.48 -6.88 -6.49
N PHE A 270 14.57 -5.75 -7.20
CA PHE A 270 13.43 -4.89 -7.48
C PHE A 270 12.69 -5.36 -8.75
N SER A 271 11.39 -5.05 -8.82
CA SER A 271 10.66 -5.13 -10.08
C SER A 271 10.99 -3.92 -10.94
N SER A 272 11.02 -4.08 -12.26
CA SER A 272 11.23 -2.93 -13.15
C SER A 272 10.10 -1.90 -13.03
N ARG A 273 8.91 -2.34 -12.60
CA ARG A 273 7.78 -1.49 -12.22
C ARG A 273 8.12 -0.57 -11.04
N ALA A 274 8.72 -1.12 -9.99
CA ALA A 274 9.10 -0.36 -8.81
C ALA A 274 10.30 0.59 -9.06
N LEU A 275 11.07 0.36 -10.13
CA LEU A 275 12.18 1.21 -10.55
C LEU A 275 11.76 2.43 -11.39
N LYS A 276 10.53 2.46 -11.92
CA LYS A 276 10.01 3.64 -12.62
C LYS A 276 9.93 4.81 -11.63
N GLU A 277 10.59 5.92 -11.96
CA GLU A 277 10.68 7.11 -11.10
C GLU A 277 9.28 7.58 -10.66
N ALA A 278 9.10 7.78 -9.35
CA ALA A 278 7.84 8.19 -8.74
C ALA A 278 8.05 8.88 -7.38
N ALA A 279 7.07 9.65 -6.91
CA ALA A 279 7.18 10.39 -5.65
C ALA A 279 7.46 9.49 -4.42
N TYR A 280 6.93 8.27 -4.39
CA TYR A 280 7.16 7.34 -3.27
C TYR A 280 8.62 6.90 -3.13
N HIS A 281 9.46 7.06 -4.17
CA HIS A 281 10.90 6.80 -4.08
C HIS A 281 11.60 7.67 -3.05
N LEU A 282 11.06 8.85 -2.72
CA LEU A 282 11.61 9.67 -1.64
C LEU A 282 11.62 8.91 -0.31
N GLN A 283 10.61 8.07 -0.06
CA GLN A 283 10.53 7.27 1.16
C GLN A 283 11.53 6.10 1.18
N ALA A 284 12.11 5.71 0.04
CA ALA A 284 13.06 4.61 -0.08
C ALA A 284 14.28 4.80 0.82
N VAL A 285 14.66 6.06 1.07
CA VAL A 285 15.74 6.44 1.99
C VAL A 285 15.48 5.98 3.43
N GLN A 286 14.25 5.64 3.80
CA GLN A 286 13.98 5.15 5.14
C GLN A 286 14.35 3.67 5.30
N ILE A 287 14.43 2.89 4.22
CA ILE A 287 14.79 1.46 4.27
C ILE A 287 16.25 1.32 4.70
N ARG A 288 16.51 0.44 5.67
CA ARG A 288 17.85 0.16 6.19
C ARG A 288 18.35 -1.24 5.86
N PRO A 289 19.64 -1.40 5.56
CA PRO A 289 20.27 -2.71 5.49
C PRO A 289 20.33 -3.33 6.89
N THR A 290 19.46 -4.31 7.16
CA THR A 290 19.54 -5.11 8.40
C THR A 290 20.29 -6.43 8.22
N GLY A 291 20.67 -6.78 7.00
CA GLY A 291 21.24 -8.11 6.68
C GLY A 291 20.21 -9.24 6.73
N GLU A 292 18.94 -8.94 6.99
CA GLU A 292 17.86 -9.91 6.88
C GLU A 292 17.59 -10.28 5.42
N PHE A 293 16.90 -11.40 5.22
CA PHE A 293 16.44 -11.84 3.92
C PHE A 293 15.00 -12.33 4.03
N LEU A 294 14.18 -11.96 3.05
CA LEU A 294 12.82 -12.47 2.99
C LEU A 294 12.86 -13.92 2.50
N PRO A 295 12.33 -14.90 3.26
CA PRO A 295 12.37 -16.29 2.84
C PRO A 295 11.47 -16.53 1.63
N VAL A 296 12.05 -17.04 0.54
CA VAL A 296 11.31 -17.43 -0.66
C VAL A 296 10.49 -18.68 -0.36
N LYS A 297 9.18 -18.64 -0.63
CA LYS A 297 8.28 -19.77 -0.45
C LYS A 297 8.35 -20.71 -1.65
N SER A 298 8.37 -22.03 -1.40
CA SER A 298 8.21 -23.03 -2.46
C SER A 298 6.77 -23.01 -2.98
N LEU A 299 6.60 -22.89 -4.30
CA LEU A 299 5.28 -22.81 -4.95
C LEU A 299 4.83 -24.20 -5.48
N PRO A 300 3.55 -24.58 -5.31
CA PRO A 300 2.44 -23.80 -4.78
C PRO A 300 2.52 -23.57 -3.26
N PHE A 301 2.04 -22.41 -2.80
CA PHE A 301 2.01 -22.06 -1.37
C PHE A 301 0.67 -21.44 -0.98
N THR A 302 0.08 -21.90 0.12
CA THR A 302 -1.15 -21.35 0.69
C THR A 302 -0.89 -20.85 2.11
N PHE A 303 -1.40 -19.68 2.42
CA PHE A 303 -1.39 -19.10 3.76
C PHE A 303 -2.78 -18.59 4.10
N ALA A 304 -3.25 -18.86 5.31
CA ALA A 304 -4.60 -18.52 5.71
C ALA A 304 -4.65 -18.10 7.18
N GLY A 305 -5.67 -17.32 7.51
CA GLY A 305 -5.88 -16.84 8.87
C GLY A 305 -7.30 -16.33 9.06
N SER A 306 -7.51 -15.67 10.19
CA SER A 306 -8.73 -14.94 10.47
C SER A 306 -8.41 -13.58 11.08
N TRP A 307 -9.24 -12.58 10.75
CA TRP A 307 -9.17 -11.24 11.32
C TRP A 307 -10.59 -10.71 11.54
N GLN A 308 -10.92 -10.34 12.78
CA GLN A 308 -12.28 -9.92 13.17
C GLN A 308 -13.37 -10.90 12.71
N GLU A 309 -13.14 -12.20 12.93
CA GLU A 309 -14.04 -13.31 12.51
C GLU A 309 -14.19 -13.52 11.00
N ASN A 310 -13.56 -12.70 10.16
CA ASN A 310 -13.48 -12.89 8.72
C ASN A 310 -12.30 -13.80 8.40
N ARG A 311 -12.54 -14.90 7.69
CA ARG A 311 -11.46 -15.75 7.19
C ARG A 311 -10.78 -15.03 6.04
N TRP A 312 -9.50 -15.30 5.87
CA TRP A 312 -8.78 -14.86 4.69
C TRP A 312 -7.76 -15.90 4.27
N LEU A 313 -7.40 -15.87 3.00
CA LEU A 313 -6.45 -16.81 2.41
C LEU A 313 -5.67 -16.13 1.28
N THR A 314 -4.42 -16.53 1.12
CA THR A 314 -3.61 -16.28 -0.08
C THR A 314 -3.13 -17.60 -0.65
N HIS A 315 -3.18 -17.73 -1.96
CA HIS A 315 -2.61 -18.85 -2.69
C HIS A 315 -1.66 -18.33 -3.75
N GLN A 316 -0.51 -18.98 -3.87
CA GLN A 316 0.58 -18.57 -4.74
C GLN A 316 0.96 -19.72 -5.68
N GLU A 317 1.08 -19.40 -6.95
CA GLU A 317 1.55 -20.27 -8.02
C GLU A 317 2.66 -19.62 -8.81
N LYS A 318 3.36 -20.36 -9.68
CA LYS A 318 4.44 -19.78 -10.47
C LYS A 318 3.98 -18.66 -11.41
N THR A 319 2.77 -18.78 -11.96
CA THR A 319 2.24 -17.87 -13.00
C THR A 319 1.16 -16.91 -12.48
N PHE A 320 0.60 -17.17 -11.31
CA PHE A 320 -0.44 -16.33 -10.72
C PHE A 320 -0.48 -16.45 -9.20
N ALA A 321 -1.18 -15.54 -8.55
CA ALA A 321 -1.53 -15.64 -7.15
C ALA A 321 -2.92 -15.05 -6.93
N TYR A 322 -3.61 -15.48 -5.88
CA TYR A 322 -4.89 -14.90 -5.49
C TYR A 322 -5.03 -14.76 -3.99
N SER A 323 -5.89 -13.82 -3.58
CA SER A 323 -6.30 -13.60 -2.20
C SER A 323 -7.81 -13.56 -2.07
N LEU A 324 -8.28 -14.10 -0.95
CA LEU A 324 -9.69 -14.16 -0.56
C LEU A 324 -9.86 -13.61 0.85
N ILE A 325 -10.97 -12.92 1.11
CA ILE A 325 -11.37 -12.51 2.45
C ILE A 325 -12.90 -12.45 2.56
N ASP A 326 -13.44 -13.04 3.63
CA ASP A 326 -14.86 -12.94 3.94
C ASP A 326 -15.24 -11.47 4.26
N LYS A 327 -16.50 -11.10 4.03
CA LYS A 327 -17.11 -9.90 4.62
C LYS A 327 -18.36 -10.32 5.38
N LYS A 328 -18.27 -10.45 6.70
CA LYS A 328 -19.44 -10.69 7.59
C LYS A 328 -20.09 -9.40 8.10
N ALA A 329 -19.35 -8.31 8.05
CA ALA A 329 -19.81 -6.99 8.44
C ALA A 329 -18.95 -5.93 7.74
N LEU A 330 -19.48 -4.71 7.66
CA LEU A 330 -18.72 -3.54 7.26
C LEU A 330 -17.53 -3.31 8.21
N PHE A 331 -16.31 -3.31 7.67
CA PHE A 331 -15.14 -2.89 8.43
C PHE A 331 -15.28 -1.41 8.79
N LYS A 332 -15.44 -1.10 10.08
CA LYS A 332 -15.56 0.29 10.55
C LYS A 332 -14.35 1.11 10.09
N GLY A 333 -14.61 2.25 9.45
CA GLY A 333 -13.57 3.20 9.02
C GLY A 333 -12.93 2.90 7.66
N PHE A 334 -13.44 1.91 6.91
CA PHE A 334 -13.02 1.65 5.54
C PHE A 334 -14.13 2.02 4.56
N GLU A 335 -13.74 2.63 3.44
CA GLU A 335 -14.65 2.85 2.32
C GLU A 335 -14.85 1.52 1.58
N GLU A 336 -16.11 1.11 1.37
CA GLU A 336 -16.41 -0.12 0.60
C GLU A 336 -15.80 -0.10 -0.80
N ASN A 337 -15.59 1.09 -1.34
CA ASN A 337 -15.02 1.32 -2.66
C ASN A 337 -13.56 0.91 -2.78
N THR A 338 -12.84 0.63 -1.69
CA THR A 338 -11.43 0.21 -1.71
C THR A 338 -11.21 -1.24 -1.28
N PHE A 339 -12.26 -1.93 -0.85
CA PHE A 339 -12.21 -3.32 -0.41
C PHE A 339 -12.33 -4.30 -1.59
N HIS A 340 -11.46 -5.31 -1.63
CA HIS A 340 -11.50 -6.37 -2.63
C HIS A 340 -11.58 -7.75 -1.97
N PRO A 341 -12.77 -8.40 -1.94
CA PRO A 341 -12.92 -9.74 -1.36
C PRO A 341 -12.24 -10.85 -2.18
N LEU A 342 -12.02 -10.58 -3.47
CA LEU A 342 -11.24 -11.41 -4.39
C LEU A 342 -10.23 -10.50 -5.09
N SER A 343 -8.97 -10.92 -5.08
CA SER A 343 -7.95 -10.36 -5.96
C SER A 343 -7.13 -11.50 -6.56
N ILE A 344 -6.88 -11.42 -7.85
CA ILE A 344 -6.02 -12.34 -8.61
C ILE A 344 -5.00 -11.47 -9.33
N ILE A 345 -3.73 -11.87 -9.29
CA ILE A 345 -2.68 -11.24 -10.06
C ILE A 345 -1.90 -12.26 -10.88
N TRP A 346 -1.37 -11.84 -12.02
CA TRP A 346 -0.50 -12.62 -12.89
C TRP A 346 0.47 -11.72 -13.65
N GLY A 347 1.36 -12.32 -14.42
CA GLY A 347 2.42 -11.63 -15.15
C GLY A 347 3.80 -11.87 -14.52
N ASN A 348 4.64 -10.84 -14.52
CA ASN A 348 6.04 -10.93 -14.10
C ASN A 348 6.54 -9.61 -13.48
N GLU A 349 7.84 -9.49 -13.22
CA GLU A 349 8.48 -8.30 -12.67
C GLU A 349 8.46 -7.06 -13.58
N HIS A 350 8.02 -7.23 -14.84
CA HIS A 350 7.91 -6.16 -15.83
C HIS A 350 6.49 -5.63 -15.98
N LYS A 351 5.50 -6.50 -15.91
CA LYS A 351 4.09 -6.16 -16.04
C LYS A 351 3.26 -7.05 -15.12
N VAL A 352 2.44 -6.44 -14.27
CA VAL A 352 1.49 -7.16 -13.43
C VAL A 352 0.08 -6.78 -13.77
N HIS A 353 -0.70 -7.80 -14.06
CA HIS A 353 -2.12 -7.71 -14.34
C HIS A 353 -2.93 -8.07 -13.09
N SER A 354 -4.19 -7.65 -13.06
CA SER A 354 -5.08 -7.91 -11.93
C SER A 354 -6.50 -8.20 -12.37
N PHE A 355 -7.17 -9.11 -11.67
CA PHE A 355 -8.61 -9.36 -11.75
C PHE A 355 -9.18 -9.29 -10.33
N VAL A 356 -10.08 -8.34 -10.10
CA VAL A 356 -10.57 -8.03 -8.75
C VAL A 356 -12.08 -7.95 -8.69
N CYS A 357 -12.66 -8.38 -7.58
CA CYS A 357 -14.02 -8.00 -7.22
C CYS A 357 -13.98 -6.67 -6.45
N GLN A 358 -14.76 -5.68 -6.86
CA GLN A 358 -14.86 -4.38 -6.19
C GLN A 358 -16.23 -3.76 -6.50
N LYS A 359 -16.75 -2.89 -5.62
CA LYS A 359 -17.90 -2.00 -5.89
C LYS A 359 -19.20 -2.75 -6.24
N SER A 360 -20.10 -2.90 -5.27
CA SER A 360 -21.25 -3.80 -5.40
C SER A 360 -22.24 -3.66 -4.24
N ASN A 361 -23.49 -4.10 -4.43
CA ASN A 361 -24.58 -4.00 -3.45
C ASN A 361 -24.81 -5.29 -2.65
N TRP A 362 -23.75 -5.82 -2.04
CA TRP A 362 -23.86 -6.98 -1.14
C TRP A 362 -23.47 -6.62 0.28
N GLU A 363 -24.23 -7.17 1.23
CA GLU A 363 -24.01 -6.97 2.65
C GLU A 363 -22.91 -7.91 3.15
N ASN A 364 -23.03 -9.18 2.78
CA ASN A 364 -22.14 -10.24 3.22
C ASN A 364 -21.57 -11.03 2.04
N LEU A 365 -20.34 -11.50 2.24
CA LEU A 365 -19.64 -12.42 1.35
C LEU A 365 -18.91 -13.50 2.16
N GLU A 366 -19.09 -14.75 1.74
CA GLU A 366 -18.30 -15.88 2.21
C GLU A 366 -17.60 -16.57 1.03
N PHE A 367 -16.36 -17.00 1.22
CA PHE A 367 -15.67 -17.82 0.22
C PHE A 367 -15.55 -19.28 0.63
N ASN A 368 -15.54 -20.18 -0.35
CA ASN A 368 -15.21 -21.59 -0.18
C ASN A 368 -14.28 -22.02 -1.32
N ILE A 369 -13.44 -23.04 -1.07
CA ILE A 369 -12.60 -23.65 -2.08
C ILE A 369 -12.93 -25.14 -2.11
N LYS A 370 -13.35 -25.65 -3.28
CA LYS A 370 -13.67 -27.07 -3.50
C LYS A 370 -13.12 -27.49 -4.85
N ASP A 371 -12.40 -28.60 -4.91
CA ASP A 371 -11.94 -29.20 -6.17
C ASP A 371 -11.25 -28.19 -7.12
N GLN A 372 -10.41 -27.30 -6.57
CA GLN A 372 -9.71 -26.21 -7.29
C GLN A 372 -10.61 -25.09 -7.85
N GLU A 373 -11.90 -25.09 -7.51
CA GLU A 373 -12.85 -24.03 -7.77
C GLU A 373 -12.98 -23.11 -6.55
N ILE A 374 -12.96 -21.80 -6.80
CA ILE A 374 -13.26 -20.75 -5.81
C ILE A 374 -14.75 -20.44 -5.93
N GLU A 375 -15.51 -20.70 -4.86
CA GLU A 375 -16.91 -20.28 -4.72
C GLU A 375 -16.98 -19.01 -3.85
N LEU A 376 -17.69 -17.98 -4.33
CA LEU A 376 -18.00 -16.77 -3.57
C LEU A 376 -19.51 -16.61 -3.45
N ASP A 377 -20.01 -16.61 -2.22
CA ASP A 377 -21.43 -16.53 -1.88
C ASP A 377 -21.79 -15.11 -1.46
N PHE A 378 -22.56 -14.42 -2.31
CA PHE A 378 -22.98 -13.03 -2.10
C PHE A 378 -24.43 -12.93 -1.62
N ALA A 379 -24.64 -12.24 -0.50
CA ALA A 379 -25.98 -11.94 0.02
C ALA A 379 -26.43 -10.53 -0.42
N LEU A 380 -27.47 -10.48 -1.25
CA LEU A 380 -28.09 -9.24 -1.75
C LEU A 380 -29.30 -8.86 -0.88
N SER A 381 -29.06 -8.07 0.16
CA SER A 381 -30.08 -7.74 1.17
C SER A 381 -30.96 -6.55 0.77
N ALA A 382 -30.39 -5.47 0.25
CA ALA A 382 -31.14 -4.27 -0.16
C ALA A 382 -31.74 -4.46 -1.55
N VAL A 383 -33.01 -4.10 -1.77
CA VAL A 383 -33.60 -4.07 -3.11
C VAL A 383 -33.14 -2.76 -3.80
N PRO A 384 -32.48 -2.82 -4.97
CA PRO A 384 -31.92 -1.63 -5.61
C PRO A 384 -33.03 -0.74 -6.20
N GLU A 385 -32.81 0.57 -6.16
CA GLU A 385 -33.63 1.55 -6.86
C GLU A 385 -33.45 1.40 -8.38
N LEU A 386 -34.47 0.90 -9.07
CA LEU A 386 -34.38 0.51 -10.48
C LEU A 386 -34.14 1.68 -11.44
N GLU A 387 -34.42 2.91 -11.02
CA GLU A 387 -34.20 4.13 -11.81
C GLU A 387 -32.71 4.50 -11.89
N GLU A 388 -31.93 4.12 -10.88
CA GLU A 388 -30.50 4.40 -10.82
C GLU A 388 -29.67 3.20 -11.30
N ARG A 389 -29.27 3.24 -12.57
CA ARG A 389 -28.53 2.14 -13.23
C ARG A 389 -27.26 1.72 -12.49
N GLU A 390 -26.55 2.65 -11.86
CA GLU A 390 -25.35 2.34 -11.08
C GLU A 390 -25.69 1.61 -9.79
N LYS A 391 -26.74 2.04 -9.08
CA LYS A 391 -27.30 1.35 -7.92
C LYS A 391 -27.93 0.00 -8.27
N CYS A 392 -28.09 -0.35 -9.55
CA CYS A 392 -28.53 -1.68 -9.94
C CYS A 392 -27.39 -2.68 -10.11
N ARG A 393 -26.11 -2.27 -10.04
CA ARG A 393 -24.95 -3.16 -10.15
C ARG A 393 -24.76 -3.95 -8.85
N GLU A 394 -25.10 -5.22 -8.88
CA GLU A 394 -25.04 -6.10 -7.72
C GLU A 394 -23.64 -6.65 -7.49
N LEU A 395 -22.94 -7.01 -8.57
CA LEU A 395 -21.58 -7.58 -8.57
C LEU A 395 -20.75 -6.91 -9.66
N SER A 396 -19.50 -6.52 -9.38
CA SER A 396 -18.56 -6.04 -10.41
C SER A 396 -17.18 -6.64 -10.25
N PHE A 397 -16.60 -7.06 -11.37
CA PHE A 397 -15.25 -7.58 -11.50
C PHE A 397 -14.47 -6.73 -12.49
N PHE A 398 -13.32 -6.24 -12.08
CA PHE A 398 -12.47 -5.37 -12.89
C PHE A 398 -11.17 -6.07 -13.24
N PHE A 399 -10.71 -5.90 -14.47
CA PHE A 399 -9.37 -6.31 -14.88
C PHE A 399 -8.78 -5.33 -15.89
N ASP A 400 -7.46 -5.19 -15.85
CA ASP A 400 -6.77 -4.26 -16.74
C ASP A 400 -6.80 -4.74 -18.19
N VAL A 401 -6.52 -3.80 -19.09
CA VAL A 401 -6.70 -4.02 -20.52
C VAL A 401 -5.40 -4.51 -21.11
N ASP A 402 -5.43 -5.78 -21.48
CA ASP A 402 -4.35 -6.47 -22.14
C ASP A 402 -4.73 -6.72 -23.61
N PRO A 403 -4.01 -6.14 -24.59
CA PRO A 403 -4.23 -6.39 -26.01
C PRO A 403 -4.05 -7.86 -26.43
N THR A 404 -3.36 -8.66 -25.61
CA THR A 404 -3.11 -10.08 -25.86
C THR A 404 -4.14 -11.00 -25.23
N ALA A 405 -5.05 -10.46 -24.41
CA ALA A 405 -6.08 -11.26 -23.76
C ALA A 405 -7.24 -11.58 -24.71
N GLU A 406 -7.65 -12.84 -24.72
CA GLU A 406 -8.85 -13.30 -25.40
C GLU A 406 -10.01 -13.36 -24.40
N ILE A 407 -11.10 -12.69 -24.74
CA ILE A 407 -12.29 -12.59 -23.89
C ILE A 407 -13.48 -13.18 -24.65
N SER A 408 -14.20 -14.09 -24.02
CA SER A 408 -15.44 -14.64 -24.59
C SER A 408 -16.50 -14.94 -23.54
N LEU A 409 -17.76 -15.00 -23.98
CA LEU A 409 -18.92 -15.46 -23.22
C LEU A 409 -19.44 -16.71 -23.93
N GLU A 410 -19.40 -17.86 -23.26
CA GLU A 410 -19.74 -19.17 -23.86
C GLU A 410 -18.99 -19.44 -25.19
N GLY A 411 -17.72 -19.00 -25.27
CA GLY A 411 -16.88 -19.13 -26.47
C GLY A 411 -17.23 -18.15 -27.60
N GLN A 412 -18.16 -17.22 -27.40
CA GLN A 412 -18.56 -16.22 -28.38
C GLN A 412 -18.13 -14.80 -27.96
N LEU A 413 -17.93 -13.93 -28.95
CA LEU A 413 -17.72 -12.51 -28.72
C LEU A 413 -19.08 -11.85 -28.43
N ALA A 414 -19.39 -11.63 -27.15
CA ALA A 414 -20.58 -10.93 -26.71
C ALA A 414 -20.25 -9.93 -25.59
N SER A 415 -21.11 -8.93 -25.41
CA SER A 415 -20.98 -7.91 -24.36
C SER A 415 -22.04 -8.04 -23.26
N THR A 416 -22.95 -9.01 -23.38
CA THR A 416 -24.04 -9.26 -22.44
C THR A 416 -24.22 -10.77 -22.26
N PHE A 417 -24.61 -11.19 -21.06
CA PHE A 417 -24.81 -12.60 -20.73
C PHE A 417 -25.90 -12.79 -19.66
N GLU A 418 -26.51 -13.96 -19.64
CA GLU A 418 -27.45 -14.40 -18.61
C GLU A 418 -26.72 -15.09 -17.45
N LEU A 419 -27.42 -15.25 -16.32
CA LEU A 419 -26.87 -16.06 -15.23
C LEU A 419 -26.72 -17.51 -15.68
N GLY A 420 -25.63 -18.14 -15.30
CA GLY A 420 -25.28 -19.50 -15.69
C GLY A 420 -24.45 -19.59 -16.96
N GLU A 421 -24.31 -18.51 -17.73
CA GLU A 421 -23.30 -18.43 -18.79
C GLU A 421 -21.90 -18.15 -18.20
N THR A 422 -20.89 -18.58 -18.93
CA THR A 422 -19.49 -18.60 -18.50
C THR A 422 -18.70 -17.51 -19.22
N PHE A 423 -18.14 -16.60 -18.44
CA PHE A 423 -17.11 -15.67 -18.88
C PHE A 423 -15.75 -16.38 -18.90
N ILE A 424 -15.01 -16.21 -19.98
CA ILE A 424 -13.67 -16.79 -20.16
C ILE A 424 -12.71 -15.66 -20.48
N LEU A 425 -11.60 -15.62 -19.74
CA LEU A 425 -10.45 -14.75 -19.95
C LEU A 425 -9.21 -15.64 -20.13
N ASN A 426 -8.68 -15.69 -21.34
CA ASN A 426 -7.42 -16.35 -21.63
C ASN A 426 -6.33 -15.31 -21.85
N THR A 427 -5.19 -15.53 -21.22
CA THR A 427 -3.96 -14.74 -21.37
C THR A 427 -2.80 -15.69 -21.63
N SER A 428 -1.60 -15.17 -21.85
CA SER A 428 -0.41 -16.01 -21.94
C SER A 428 -0.05 -16.71 -20.61
N HIS A 429 -0.58 -16.26 -19.46
CA HIS A 429 -0.18 -16.78 -18.14
C HIS A 429 -1.26 -17.63 -17.46
N ILE A 430 -2.52 -17.28 -17.69
CA ILE A 430 -3.69 -17.90 -17.06
C ILE A 430 -4.85 -18.09 -18.04
N ALA A 431 -5.62 -19.13 -17.79
CA ALA A 431 -6.98 -19.30 -18.29
C ALA A 431 -7.94 -19.21 -17.10
N LEU A 432 -8.79 -18.18 -17.09
CA LEU A 432 -9.76 -17.90 -16.04
C LEU A 432 -11.17 -18.11 -16.56
N SER A 433 -11.95 -18.91 -15.85
CA SER A 433 -13.39 -19.04 -16.08
C SER A 433 -14.15 -18.47 -14.89
N LEU A 434 -15.22 -17.73 -15.18
CA LEU A 434 -16.11 -17.14 -14.20
C LEU A 434 -17.55 -17.43 -14.59
N ARG A 435 -18.29 -18.04 -13.67
CA ARG A 435 -19.72 -18.35 -13.84
C ARG A 435 -20.51 -17.81 -12.65
N ILE A 436 -21.57 -17.06 -12.93
CA ILE A 436 -22.44 -16.50 -11.89
C ILE A 436 -23.78 -17.20 -11.93
N VAL A 437 -24.18 -17.81 -10.83
CA VAL A 437 -25.45 -18.52 -10.70
C VAL A 437 -26.30 -17.94 -9.59
N LYS A 438 -27.62 -18.06 -9.72
CA LYS A 438 -28.54 -17.73 -8.64
C LYS A 438 -28.68 -18.95 -7.73
N GLU A 439 -28.31 -18.80 -6.47
CA GLU A 439 -28.42 -19.89 -5.49
C GLU A 439 -29.79 -19.89 -4.80
N ALA A 440 -30.30 -18.72 -4.41
CA ALA A 440 -31.59 -18.60 -3.73
C ALA A 440 -32.31 -17.28 -4.05
N GLY A 441 -33.64 -17.29 -3.91
CA GLY A 441 -34.51 -16.13 -4.10
C GLY A 441 -34.98 -15.92 -5.54
N GLU A 442 -35.74 -14.84 -5.73
CA GLU A 442 -36.33 -14.47 -7.02
C GLU A 442 -35.75 -13.16 -7.55
N GLY A 443 -35.50 -13.12 -8.85
CA GLY A 443 -34.98 -11.94 -9.52
C GLY A 443 -34.59 -12.25 -10.96
N LYS A 444 -34.65 -11.21 -11.81
CA LYS A 444 -34.12 -11.21 -13.16
C LYS A 444 -32.87 -10.35 -13.18
N PHE A 445 -31.79 -10.91 -13.70
CA PHE A 445 -30.48 -10.28 -13.74
C PHE A 445 -29.96 -10.27 -15.18
N MET A 446 -28.98 -9.40 -15.45
CA MET A 446 -28.27 -9.36 -16.72
C MET A 446 -26.81 -9.03 -16.48
N GLY A 447 -25.93 -9.82 -17.05
CA GLY A 447 -24.49 -9.59 -17.10
C GLY A 447 -24.09 -8.69 -18.25
N HIS A 448 -23.03 -7.92 -18.03
CA HIS A 448 -22.46 -7.00 -19.01
C HIS A 448 -20.94 -7.09 -18.95
N LEU A 449 -20.30 -6.98 -20.11
CA LEU A 449 -18.87 -6.76 -20.28
C LEU A 449 -18.68 -5.41 -20.99
N MET A 450 -18.01 -4.47 -20.34
CA MET A 450 -17.72 -3.16 -20.95
C MET A 450 -16.45 -2.54 -20.39
N ARG A 451 -15.97 -1.50 -21.06
CA ARG A 451 -14.91 -0.62 -20.54
C ARG A 451 -15.39 0.11 -19.29
N GLY A 452 -14.54 0.14 -18.28
CA GLY A 452 -14.83 0.82 -17.02
C GLY A 452 -13.54 1.21 -16.30
N ASN A 453 -13.69 1.95 -15.20
CA ASN A 453 -12.62 2.26 -14.28
C ASN A 453 -13.03 1.78 -12.89
N ARG A 454 -12.07 1.20 -12.18
CA ARG A 454 -12.21 0.86 -10.76
C ARG A 454 -12.08 2.14 -9.92
N SER A 455 -12.47 2.10 -8.64
CA SER A 455 -12.62 3.31 -7.81
C SER A 455 -11.37 4.21 -7.78
N SER A 456 -10.19 3.60 -7.72
CA SER A 456 -8.89 4.29 -7.70
C SER A 456 -8.54 5.03 -9.00
N GLN A 457 -9.12 4.63 -10.12
CA GLN A 457 -8.91 5.26 -11.43
C GLN A 457 -9.92 6.38 -11.73
N ASN A 458 -10.92 6.61 -10.86
CA ASN A 458 -11.94 7.63 -11.09
C ASN A 458 -11.47 9.07 -10.78
N GLN A 459 -10.27 9.23 -10.23
CA GLN A 459 -9.69 10.53 -9.89
C GLN A 459 -8.98 11.21 -11.07
N LEU A 460 -9.07 10.66 -12.29
CA LEU A 460 -8.42 11.22 -13.48
C LEU A 460 -9.01 12.58 -13.84
N LYS A 461 -8.14 13.60 -13.91
CA LYS A 461 -8.44 14.97 -14.32
C LYS A 461 -7.79 15.29 -15.67
N GLY A 462 -8.14 16.44 -16.24
CA GLY A 462 -7.54 16.93 -17.49
C GLY A 462 -7.81 16.02 -18.71
N ILE A 463 -6.78 15.80 -19.52
CA ILE A 463 -6.86 15.05 -20.80
C ILE A 463 -7.27 13.58 -20.56
N ASN A 464 -6.95 13.02 -19.40
CA ASN A 464 -7.20 11.60 -19.09
C ASN A 464 -8.58 11.35 -18.46
N ARG A 465 -9.43 12.39 -18.30
CA ARG A 465 -10.74 12.29 -17.65
C ARG A 465 -11.66 11.21 -18.25
N PHE A 466 -11.53 10.94 -19.55
CA PHE A 466 -12.36 9.96 -20.26
C PHE A 466 -11.63 8.64 -20.57
N GLN A 467 -10.39 8.47 -20.09
CA GLN A 467 -9.64 7.26 -20.35
C GLN A 467 -10.15 6.12 -19.46
N SER A 468 -10.46 4.98 -20.08
CA SER A 468 -10.78 3.74 -19.37
C SER A 468 -9.56 2.81 -19.44
N TYR A 469 -9.08 2.34 -18.31
CA TYR A 469 -7.92 1.44 -18.22
C TYR A 469 -8.32 -0.03 -18.02
N ASP A 470 -9.58 -0.28 -17.64
CA ASP A 470 -10.06 -1.61 -17.30
C ASP A 470 -11.25 -2.06 -18.16
N TRP A 471 -11.43 -3.37 -18.19
CA TRP A 471 -12.71 -4.03 -18.43
C TRP A 471 -13.46 -4.22 -17.12
N ASN A 472 -14.79 -4.20 -17.20
CA ASN A 472 -15.69 -4.49 -16.10
C ASN A 472 -16.71 -5.56 -16.53
N VAL A 473 -16.67 -6.70 -15.85
CA VAL A 473 -17.68 -7.76 -15.91
C VAL A 473 -18.60 -7.58 -14.71
N PHE A 474 -19.84 -7.17 -14.94
CA PHE A 474 -20.77 -6.90 -13.84
C PHE A 474 -22.14 -7.50 -14.09
N ILE A 475 -22.82 -7.86 -12.99
CA ILE A 475 -24.22 -8.25 -12.98
C ILE A 475 -25.04 -7.09 -12.46
N ARG A 476 -26.13 -6.78 -13.16
CA ARG A 476 -27.16 -5.87 -12.66
C ARG A 476 -28.49 -6.57 -12.43
N THR A 477 -29.22 -6.12 -11.42
CA THR A 477 -30.62 -6.46 -11.22
C THR A 477 -31.48 -5.72 -12.25
N LEU A 478 -32.32 -6.47 -12.98
CA LEU A 478 -33.39 -5.91 -13.82
C LEU A 478 -34.71 -5.84 -13.04
N ARG A 479 -34.97 -6.85 -12.19
CA ARG A 479 -36.14 -6.90 -11.31
C ARG A 479 -35.87 -7.84 -10.15
N ARG A 480 -36.14 -7.40 -8.92
CA ARG A 480 -36.13 -8.23 -7.71
C ARG A 480 -37.06 -7.63 -6.67
N GLN A 481 -37.71 -8.47 -5.86
CA GLN A 481 -38.68 -8.03 -4.83
C GLN A 481 -38.30 -8.42 -3.40
N ALA A 482 -37.32 -9.30 -3.23
CA ALA A 482 -36.88 -9.81 -1.93
C ALA A 482 -35.37 -10.02 -1.93
N THR A 483 -34.81 -10.45 -0.80
CA THR A 483 -33.40 -10.83 -0.71
C THR A 483 -33.06 -11.96 -1.68
N CYS A 484 -31.82 -11.97 -2.18
CA CYS A 484 -31.35 -12.98 -3.14
C CYS A 484 -29.91 -13.37 -2.83
N LYS A 485 -29.53 -14.60 -3.18
CA LYS A 485 -28.15 -15.07 -3.10
C LYS A 485 -27.61 -15.37 -4.49
N LEU A 486 -26.49 -14.75 -4.83
CA LEU A 486 -25.72 -15.06 -6.03
C LEU A 486 -24.45 -15.79 -5.63
N LYS A 487 -24.11 -16.84 -6.36
CA LYS A 487 -22.87 -17.58 -6.21
C LYS A 487 -22.00 -17.36 -7.43
N VAL A 488 -20.76 -16.97 -7.22
CA VAL A 488 -19.74 -16.89 -8.27
C VAL A 488 -18.85 -18.11 -8.13
N ARG A 489 -18.64 -18.81 -9.24
CA ARG A 489 -17.71 -19.92 -9.39
C ARG A 489 -16.58 -19.50 -10.29
N LEU A 490 -15.36 -19.64 -9.80
CA LEU A 490 -14.17 -19.22 -10.49
C LEU A 490 -13.15 -20.35 -10.53
N GLN A 491 -12.63 -20.65 -11.72
CA GLN A 491 -11.51 -21.57 -11.91
C GLN A 491 -10.36 -20.83 -12.57
N ILE A 492 -9.13 -21.10 -12.13
CA ILE A 492 -7.91 -20.50 -12.67
C ILE A 492 -6.98 -21.64 -13.01
N MET A 493 -6.67 -21.79 -14.29
CA MET A 493 -5.69 -22.75 -14.78
C MET A 493 -4.43 -22.03 -15.25
N ARG A 494 -3.29 -22.69 -15.09
CA ARG A 494 -2.03 -22.22 -15.68
C ARG A 494 -2.10 -22.45 -17.18
N CYS A 495 -1.73 -21.44 -17.97
CA CYS A 495 -1.38 -21.72 -19.37
C CYS A 495 -0.03 -22.43 -19.36
N VAL A 496 0.03 -23.60 -19.98
CA VAL A 496 1.27 -24.39 -20.12
C VAL A 496 2.03 -23.78 -21.28
N ASP A 497 3.25 -23.30 -21.01
CA ASP A 497 4.27 -23.13 -22.05
C ASP A 497 4.86 -24.49 -22.44
#